data_AF-A0A2A4EC08-F1
#
_entry.id   AF-A0A2A4EC08-F1
#
_cell.length_a   1.000
_cell.length_b   1.000
_cell.length_c   1.000
_cell.angle_alpha   90.00
_cell.angle_beta   90.00
_cell.angle_gamma   90.00
#
_symmetry.space_group_name_H-M   'P 1'
#
loop_
_entity.id
_entity.type
_entity.pdbx_description
1 polymer ?
#
loop_
_entity_poly.entity_id
_entity_poly.type
_entity_poly.pdbx_seq_one_letter_code
_entity_poly.pdbx_strand_id
1 'polypeptide(L)'
;MGVPGAATVHANSAVEALEKLTLLPLLAGRNIDRSFVAPALARAVDLVVHCARDSAGRRRVEEVIEPTGEVVHGRLVSRPVYRHDDGDIVRPGRADLRRVGAPL
;
A
#
# COMPACT_ATOMS: atom_id res chain seq x y z
N MET A 1 15.68 -6.15 12.51
CA MET A 1 15.68 -7.07 11.35
C MET A 1 14.26 -7.17 10.85
N GLY A 2 14.00 -6.79 9.59
CA GLY A 2 12.68 -6.97 8.95
C GLY A 2 12.64 -8.29 8.20
N VAL A 3 11.51 -9.00 8.27
CA VAL A 3 11.25 -10.21 7.48
C VAL A 3 10.36 -9.79 6.30
N PRO A 4 10.77 -10.01 5.04
CA PRO A 4 9.90 -9.77 3.89
C PRO A 4 8.64 -10.62 4.00
N GLY A 5 7.49 -10.02 3.76
CA GLY A 5 6.20 -10.69 3.85
C GLY A 5 5.16 -10.07 2.93
N ALA A 6 4.13 -10.84 2.64
CA ALA A 6 2.94 -10.38 1.93
C ALA A 6 1.71 -10.88 2.67
N ALA A 7 0.66 -10.07 2.64
CA ALA A 7 -0.63 -10.41 3.20
C ALA A 7 -1.74 -9.86 2.30
N THR A 8 -2.94 -10.39 2.44
CA THR A 8 -4.12 -9.93 1.71
C THR A 8 -5.09 -9.24 2.66
N VAL A 9 -5.64 -8.10 2.26
CA VAL A 9 -6.72 -7.41 2.95
C VAL A 9 -7.85 -7.12 1.97
N HIS A 10 -9.10 -7.28 2.41
CA HIS A 10 -10.24 -6.94 1.58
C HIS A 10 -10.45 -5.42 1.56
N ALA A 11 -10.42 -4.82 0.38
CA ALA A 11 -10.63 -3.40 0.13
C ALA A 11 -11.11 -3.19 -1.31
N ASN A 12 -11.80 -2.08 -1.58
CA ASN A 12 -12.29 -1.70 -2.91
C ASN A 12 -11.29 -0.82 -3.67
N SER A 13 -10.16 -0.47 -3.06
CA SER A 13 -9.05 0.24 -3.70
C SER A 13 -7.74 0.00 -2.96
N ALA A 14 -6.62 0.33 -3.60
CA ALA A 14 -5.31 0.27 -2.97
C ALA A 14 -5.18 1.28 -1.80
N VAL A 15 -5.76 2.48 -1.96
CA VAL A 15 -5.78 3.50 -0.90
C VAL A 15 -6.62 3.04 0.30
N GLU A 16 -7.80 2.46 0.07
CA GLU A 16 -8.64 1.92 1.15
C GLU A 16 -7.92 0.78 1.90
N ALA A 17 -7.14 -0.05 1.21
CA ALA A 17 -6.32 -1.08 1.86
C ALA A 17 -5.28 -0.46 2.83
N LEU A 18 -4.58 0.61 2.44
CA LEU A 18 -3.67 1.34 3.34
C LEU A 18 -4.39 1.94 4.56
N GLU A 19 -5.57 2.50 4.35
CA GLU A 19 -6.38 3.05 5.44
C GLU A 19 -6.83 1.95 6.41
N LYS A 20 -7.26 0.80 5.89
CA LYS A 20 -7.60 -0.37 6.70
C LYS A 20 -6.40 -0.88 7.49
N LEU A 21 -5.22 -0.98 6.88
CA LEU A 21 -4.00 -1.36 7.60
C LEU A 21 -3.67 -0.38 8.73
N THR A 22 -3.97 0.91 8.57
CA THR A 22 -3.77 1.92 9.60
C THR A 22 -4.80 1.81 10.73
N LEU A 23 -6.03 1.41 10.41
CA LEU A 23 -7.17 1.39 11.33
C LEU A 23 -7.34 0.07 12.08
N LEU A 24 -7.17 -1.07 11.40
CA LEU A 24 -7.43 -2.40 11.96
C LEU A 24 -6.61 -2.70 13.23
N PRO A 25 -5.32 -2.34 13.34
CA PRO A 25 -4.56 -2.51 14.57
C PRO A 25 -5.14 -1.72 15.75
N LEU A 26 -5.80 -0.58 15.49
CA LEU A 26 -6.42 0.24 16.54
C LEU A 26 -7.66 -0.44 17.15
N LEU A 27 -8.27 -1.39 16.43
CA LEU A 27 -9.38 -2.20 16.95
C LEU A 27 -8.91 -3.27 17.94
N ALA A 28 -7.61 -3.60 17.95
CA ALA A 28 -7.04 -4.61 18.86
C ALA A 28 -6.90 -4.12 20.31
N GLY A 29 -7.19 -2.85 20.59
CA GLY A 29 -7.25 -2.30 21.95
C GLY A 29 -6.65 -0.91 22.10
N ARG A 30 -6.85 -0.33 23.29
CA ARG A 30 -6.54 1.08 23.62
C ARG A 30 -5.05 1.44 23.70
N ASN A 31 -4.17 0.49 23.39
CA ASN A 31 -2.72 0.64 23.60
C ASN A 31 -1.95 0.96 22.32
N ILE A 32 -2.63 1.05 21.18
CA ILE A 32 -2.02 1.37 19.89
C ILE A 32 -2.56 2.71 19.40
N ASP A 33 -1.70 3.71 19.30
CA ASP A 33 -2.05 5.05 18.83
C ASP A 33 -1.78 5.20 17.32
N ARG A 34 -2.64 5.92 16.61
CA ARG A 34 -2.52 6.16 15.15
C ARG A 34 -1.24 6.90 14.77
N SER A 35 -0.75 7.78 15.65
CA SER A 35 0.53 8.50 15.50
C SER A 35 1.73 7.56 15.49
N PHE A 36 1.59 6.34 16.01
CA PHE A 36 2.62 5.30 15.93
C PHE A 36 2.41 4.35 14.74
N VAL A 37 1.17 3.98 14.43
CA VAL A 37 0.87 3.00 13.37
C VAL A 37 1.16 3.55 11.97
N ALA A 38 0.77 4.79 11.68
CA ALA A 38 0.94 5.33 10.34
C ALA A 38 2.43 5.43 9.94
N PRO A 39 3.36 5.97 10.78
CA PRO A 39 4.79 5.96 10.47
C PRO A 39 5.39 4.55 10.37
N ALA A 40 4.93 3.60 11.21
CA ALA A 40 5.40 2.22 11.15
C ALA A 40 5.01 1.55 9.82
N LEU A 41 3.77 1.73 9.37
CA LEU A 41 3.31 1.25 8.06
C LEU A 41 4.02 1.96 6.90
N ALA A 42 4.28 3.26 7.00
CA ALA A 42 5.04 4.01 5.99
C ALA A 42 6.43 3.44 5.72
N ARG A 43 7.01 2.75 6.72
CA ARG A 43 8.33 2.11 6.63
C ARG A 43 8.27 0.63 6.30
N ALA A 44 7.16 -0.04 6.61
CA ALA A 44 7.01 -1.49 6.48
C ALA A 44 6.30 -1.92 5.20
N VAL A 45 5.46 -1.07 4.62
CA VAL A 45 4.71 -1.37 3.39
C VAL A 45 5.43 -0.76 2.20
N ASP A 46 5.98 -1.60 1.34
CA ASP A 46 6.62 -1.16 0.10
C ASP A 46 5.59 -0.90 -1.00
N LEU A 47 4.63 -1.81 -1.19
CA LEU A 47 3.64 -1.72 -2.27
C LEU A 47 2.27 -2.21 -1.80
N VAL A 48 1.22 -1.65 -2.39
CA VAL A 48 -0.13 -2.21 -2.32
C VAL A 48 -0.61 -2.50 -3.73
N VAL A 49 -0.91 -3.77 -3.98
CA VAL A 49 -1.45 -4.27 -5.25
C VAL A 49 -2.94 -4.50 -5.09
N HIS A 50 -3.75 -3.70 -5.77
CA HIS A 50 -5.20 -3.88 -5.79
C HIS A 50 -5.61 -4.70 -7.01
N CYS A 51 -6.25 -5.84 -6.74
CA CYS A 51 -6.77 -6.72 -7.77
C CYS A 51 -8.29 -6.63 -7.83
N ALA A 52 -8.84 -6.35 -9.00
CA ALA A 52 -10.27 -6.31 -9.25
C ALA A 52 -10.72 -7.48 -10.15
N ARG A 53 -12.02 -7.77 -10.12
CA ARG A 53 -12.68 -8.66 -11.07
C ARG A 53 -13.60 -7.80 -11.93
N ASP A 54 -13.40 -7.81 -13.24
CA ASP A 54 -14.27 -7.06 -14.15
C ASP A 54 -15.66 -7.69 -14.27
N SER A 55 -16.57 -7.00 -14.98
CA SER A 55 -17.92 -7.49 -15.27
C SER A 55 -17.94 -8.80 -16.07
N ALA A 56 -16.89 -9.09 -16.83
CA ALA A 56 -16.70 -10.36 -17.55
C ALA A 56 -16.11 -11.49 -16.67
N GLY A 57 -15.90 -11.23 -15.37
CA GLY A 57 -15.39 -12.19 -14.42
C GLY A 57 -13.87 -12.41 -14.48
N ARG A 58 -13.13 -11.62 -15.26
CA ARG A 58 -11.67 -11.69 -15.40
C ARG A 58 -11.01 -10.93 -14.26
N ARG A 59 -10.03 -11.56 -13.60
CA ARG A 59 -9.21 -10.94 -12.56
C ARG A 59 -8.05 -10.20 -13.19
N ARG A 60 -7.76 -9.00 -12.68
CA ARG A 60 -6.66 -8.14 -13.13
C ARG A 60 -6.11 -7.36 -11.95
N VAL A 61 -4.86 -6.93 -12.07
CA VAL A 61 -4.34 -5.85 -11.23
C VAL A 61 -4.99 -4.58 -11.76
N GLU A 62 -5.72 -3.87 -10.91
CA GLU A 62 -6.38 -2.61 -11.25
C GLU A 62 -5.45 -1.43 -10.99
N GLU A 63 -4.69 -1.50 -9.90
CA GLU A 63 -3.79 -0.44 -9.47
C GLU A 63 -2.67 -1.01 -8.61
N VAL A 64 -1.48 -0.42 -8.73
CA VAL A 64 -0.41 -0.59 -7.75
C VAL A 64 -0.04 0.80 -7.23
N ILE A 65 0.05 0.96 -5.92
CA ILE A 65 0.52 2.19 -5.28
C ILE A 65 1.74 1.92 -4.41
N GLU A 66 2.54 2.95 -4.24
CA GLU A 66 3.68 2.98 -3.33
C GLU A 66 3.45 4.06 -2.26
N PRO A 67 3.53 3.72 -0.96
CA PRO A 67 3.57 4.72 0.11
C PRO A 67 4.81 5.61 -0.04
N THR A 68 4.62 6.93 0.04
CA THR A 68 5.72 7.91 -0.11
C THR A 68 6.60 8.01 1.14
N GLY A 69 6.12 7.49 2.27
CA GLY A 69 6.71 7.71 3.60
C GLY A 69 6.12 8.92 4.33
N GLU A 70 5.40 9.81 3.65
CA GLU A 70 4.76 10.98 4.26
C GLU A 70 3.41 10.61 4.89
N VAL A 71 3.14 11.20 6.06
CA VAL A 71 1.85 11.10 6.75
C VAL A 71 1.24 12.49 6.89
N VAL A 72 0.07 12.69 6.28
CA VAL A 72 -0.69 13.94 6.30
C VAL A 72 -2.02 13.68 6.99
N HIS A 73 -2.32 14.42 8.06
CA HIS A 73 -3.54 14.25 8.88
C HIS A 73 -3.80 12.79 9.29
N GLY A 74 -2.74 12.04 9.63
CA GLY A 74 -2.83 10.63 10.04
C GLY A 74 -3.17 9.66 8.90
N ARG A 75 -3.06 10.09 7.64
CA ARG A 75 -3.19 9.24 6.44
C ARG A 75 -1.85 9.13 5.73
N LEU A 76 -1.54 7.92 5.25
CA LEU A 76 -0.36 7.68 4.43
C LEU A 76 -0.56 8.27 3.03
N VAL A 77 0.36 9.14 2.63
CA VAL A 77 0.41 9.64 1.25
C VAL A 77 1.03 8.55 0.38
N SER A 78 0.41 8.27 -0.75
CA SER A 78 0.86 7.27 -1.72
C SER A 78 0.82 7.83 -3.13
N ARG A 79 1.57 7.20 -4.04
CA ARG A 79 1.59 7.52 -5.47
C ARG A 79 1.28 6.27 -6.30
N PRO A 80 0.56 6.40 -7.42
CA PRO A 80 0.35 5.29 -8.34
C PRO A 80 1.67 4.93 -9.03
N VAL A 81 1.93 3.63 -9.14
CA VAL A 81 3.03 3.04 -9.93
C VAL A 81 2.52 2.11 -11.04
N TYR A 82 1.21 1.90 -11.10
CA TYR A 82 0.52 1.24 -12.18
C TYR A 82 -0.97 1.52 -12.04
N ARG A 83 -1.67 1.74 -13.16
CA ARG A 83 -3.13 1.75 -13.23
C ARG A 83 -3.57 1.02 -14.49
N HIS A 84 -4.64 0.26 -14.36
CA HIS A 84 -5.25 -0.46 -15.46
C HIS A 84 -6.20 0.48 -16.22
N ASP A 85 -5.66 1.21 -17.19
CA ASP A 85 -6.39 1.87 -18.28
C ASP A 85 -5.64 1.56 -19.59
N ASP A 86 -6.35 1.55 -20.73
CA ASP A 86 -5.92 1.10 -22.07
C ASP A 86 -4.76 1.91 -22.73
N GLY A 87 -3.78 2.42 -21.98
CA GLY A 87 -2.61 3.08 -22.57
C GLY A 87 -1.49 3.53 -21.63
N ASP A 88 -1.77 3.86 -20.37
CA ASP A 88 -0.78 4.50 -19.51
C ASP A 88 -0.25 3.58 -18.40
N ILE A 89 0.77 2.80 -18.75
CA ILE A 89 1.66 2.23 -17.75
C ILE A 89 2.53 3.38 -17.20
N VAL A 90 2.14 3.94 -16.06
CA VAL A 90 3.05 4.78 -15.26
C VAL A 90 4.19 3.87 -14.81
N ARG A 91 5.32 3.85 -15.52
CA ARG A 91 6.48 3.06 -15.11
C ARG A 91 7.20 3.83 -14.00
N PRO A 92 7.19 3.38 -12.73
CA PRO A 92 8.14 3.92 -11.77
C PRO A 92 9.55 3.64 -12.30
N GLY A 93 10.45 4.62 -12.19
CA GLY A 93 11.86 4.36 -12.41
C GLY A 93 12.31 3.25 -11.46
N ARG A 94 13.19 2.37 -11.92
CA ARG A 94 13.74 1.28 -11.08
C ARG A 94 14.47 1.81 -9.83
N ALA A 95 14.81 3.10 -9.81
CA ALA A 95 15.36 3.84 -8.67
C ALA A 95 14.30 4.30 -7.67
N ASP A 96 13.05 4.43 -8.11
CA ASP A 96 11.92 4.88 -7.28
C ASP A 96 11.34 3.72 -6.47
N LEU A 97 11.47 2.49 -6.97
CA LEU A 97 11.11 1.29 -6.23
C LEU A 97 12.23 0.95 -5.24
N ARG A 98 11.94 1.06 -3.95
CA ARG A 98 12.85 0.59 -2.90
C ARG A 98 13.13 -0.90 -3.10
N ARG A 99 14.42 -1.28 -3.20
CA ARG A 99 14.78 -2.69 -3.27
C ARG A 99 14.52 -3.34 -1.90
N VAL A 100 13.68 -4.37 -1.89
CA VAL A 100 13.53 -5.27 -0.74
C VAL A 100 14.89 -5.92 -0.46
N GLY A 101 15.58 -5.47 0.60
CA GLY A 101 16.87 -6.02 1.05
C GLY A 101 18.13 -5.16 0.83
N ALA A 102 18.03 -3.89 0.44
CA ALA A 102 19.19 -2.99 0.50
C ALA A 102 19.52 -2.64 1.97
N PRO A 103 20.77 -2.79 2.44
CA PRO A 103 21.14 -2.38 3.79
C PRO A 103 21.00 -0.85 3.94
N LEU A 104 20.57 -0.42 5.13
CA LEU A 104 20.50 0.98 5.56
C LEU A 104 21.88 1.64 5.53
#